data_AF-A0A350WQL4-F1
#
_entry.id   AF-A0A350WQL4-F1
#
_cell.length_a   1.000
_cell.length_b   1.000
_cell.length_c   1.000
_cell.angle_alpha   90.00
_cell.angle_beta   90.00
_cell.angle_gamma   90.00
#
_symmetry.space_group_name_H-M   'P 1'
#
loop_
_entity.id
_entity.type
_entity.pdbx_description
1 polymer ?
#
loop_
_entity_poly.entity_id
_entity_poly.type
_entity_poly.pdbx_seq_one_letter_code
_entity_poly.pdbx_strand_id
1 'polypeptide(L)'
;MVSLIISGILNGENLAQRYPDFHRTLLENAELREAFLDALDGVEAERNGNLVSMPEPETRLDFLTRQPPAPIIIHKDAENWSVLWQRPLELIQAIFSPPELAYRAERSLIEDPWVMLLREEIQVFGSAYSIVLDCIPAEEQENAMAVFLSLAVSPGASHESAKFPLRATLRWGGYQQVLTVPEEGRTRFPNISFDLIFDPITKTLTDGLSFTLETVP
;
A
#
# COMPACT_ATOMS: atom_id res chain seq x y z
N MET A 1 24.71 -2.31 -19.83
CA MET A 1 25.50 -2.32 -21.08
C MET A 1 27.00 -2.51 -20.81
N VAL A 2 27.60 -1.79 -19.86
CA VAL A 2 29.00 -1.97 -19.41
C VAL A 2 29.31 -3.41 -18.93
N SER A 3 28.38 -4.02 -18.20
CA SER A 3 28.49 -5.42 -17.73
C SER A 3 28.70 -6.45 -18.86
N LEU A 4 28.11 -6.25 -20.05
CA LEU A 4 28.31 -7.15 -21.20
C LEU A 4 29.71 -7.01 -21.82
N ILE A 5 30.28 -5.80 -21.80
CA ILE A 5 31.64 -5.53 -22.30
C ILE A 5 32.67 -6.16 -21.36
N ILE A 6 32.45 -6.02 -20.05
CA ILE A 6 33.32 -6.61 -19.01
C ILE A 6 33.30 -8.14 -19.09
N SER A 7 32.12 -8.77 -19.22
CA SER A 7 32.03 -10.22 -19.41
C SER A 7 32.68 -10.70 -20.71
N GLY A 8 32.64 -9.91 -21.80
CA GLY A 8 33.34 -10.23 -23.05
C GLY A 8 34.87 -10.24 -22.88
N ILE A 9 35.43 -9.24 -22.19
CA ILE A 9 36.87 -9.17 -21.90
C ILE A 9 37.32 -10.34 -21.01
N LEU A 10 36.54 -10.67 -19.98
CA LEU A 10 36.81 -11.81 -19.09
C LEU A 10 36.75 -13.18 -19.79
N ASN A 11 36.18 -13.23 -21.00
CA ASN A 11 36.15 -14.40 -21.87
C ASN A 11 37.23 -14.36 -22.97
N GLY A 12 38.18 -13.43 -22.89
CA GLY A 12 39.33 -13.32 -23.80
C GLY A 12 39.10 -12.47 -25.04
N GLU A 13 38.02 -11.68 -25.09
CA GLU A 13 37.76 -10.78 -26.21
C GLU A 13 38.62 -9.51 -26.13
N ASN A 14 39.22 -9.12 -27.26
CA ASN A 14 40.04 -7.92 -27.32
C ASN A 14 39.18 -6.65 -27.42
N LEU A 15 39.14 -5.88 -26.34
CA LEU A 15 38.39 -4.61 -26.23
C LEU A 15 38.72 -3.62 -27.36
N ALA A 16 40.00 -3.53 -27.73
CA ALA A 16 40.47 -2.60 -28.76
C ALA A 16 40.01 -2.97 -30.17
N GLN A 17 39.73 -4.27 -30.43
CA GLN A 17 39.22 -4.73 -31.71
C GLN A 17 37.69 -4.64 -31.81
N ARG A 18 36.98 -4.96 -30.72
CA ARG A 18 35.52 -5.04 -30.74
C ARG A 18 34.84 -3.69 -30.49
N TYR A 19 35.46 -2.81 -29.70
CA TYR A 19 34.90 -1.50 -29.34
C TYR A 19 35.99 -0.40 -29.36
N PRO A 20 36.52 -0.03 -30.54
CA PRO A 20 37.65 0.89 -30.65
C PRO A 20 37.35 2.30 -30.12
N ASP A 21 36.13 2.81 -30.33
CA ASP A 21 35.73 4.14 -29.85
C ASP A 21 35.60 4.19 -28.31
N PHE A 22 35.08 3.11 -27.71
CA PHE A 22 35.00 2.99 -26.25
C PHE A 22 36.40 2.87 -25.65
N HIS A 23 37.28 2.05 -26.25
CA HIS A 23 38.67 1.91 -25.82
C HIS A 23 39.43 3.24 -25.86
N ARG A 24 39.26 4.05 -26.93
CA ARG A 24 39.84 5.39 -27.00
C ARG A 24 39.32 6.30 -25.87
N THR A 25 38.01 6.32 -25.65
CA THR A 25 37.37 7.12 -24.60
C THR A 25 37.87 6.74 -23.21
N LEU A 26 38.10 5.43 -22.97
CA LEU A 26 38.60 4.88 -21.72
C LEU A 26 40.08 5.22 -21.47
N LEU A 27 40.88 5.36 -22.53
CA LEU A 27 42.26 5.84 -22.42
C LEU A 27 42.32 7.35 -22.13
N GLU A 28 41.43 8.14 -22.74
CA GLU A 28 41.40 9.59 -22.63
C GLU A 28 40.82 10.09 -21.28
N ASN A 29 39.97 9.30 -20.62
CA ASN A 29 39.33 9.69 -19.37
C ASN A 29 39.79 8.80 -18.18
N ALA A 30 40.47 9.41 -17.21
CA ALA A 30 41.01 8.72 -16.04
C ALA A 30 39.92 8.21 -15.09
N GLU A 31 38.86 9.00 -14.86
CA GLU A 31 37.74 8.62 -13.97
C GLU A 31 36.96 7.43 -14.53
N LEU A 32 36.69 7.44 -15.84
CA LEU A 32 36.03 6.31 -16.51
C LEU A 32 36.89 5.04 -16.48
N ARG A 33 38.21 5.19 -16.56
CA ARG A 33 39.14 4.06 -16.47
C ARG A 33 39.14 3.44 -15.08
N GLU A 34 39.16 4.27 -14.04
CA GLU A 34 39.14 3.82 -12.64
C GLU A 34 37.81 3.12 -12.34
N ALA A 35 36.67 3.72 -12.68
CA ALA A 35 35.35 3.09 -12.53
C ALA A 35 35.21 1.78 -13.32
N PHE A 36 35.89 1.67 -14.46
CA PHE A 36 35.91 0.44 -15.26
C PHE A 36 36.74 -0.67 -14.61
N LEU A 37 37.89 -0.32 -14.02
CA LEU A 37 38.74 -1.26 -13.28
C LEU A 37 38.03 -1.73 -12.01
N ASP A 38 37.38 -0.83 -11.26
CA ASP A 38 36.60 -1.19 -10.07
C ASP A 38 35.45 -2.15 -10.41
N ALA A 39 34.76 -1.91 -11.54
CA ALA A 39 33.71 -2.79 -12.01
C ALA A 39 34.24 -4.15 -12.49
N LEU A 40 35.44 -4.19 -13.08
CA LEU A 40 36.12 -5.42 -13.49
C LEU A 40 36.51 -6.25 -12.25
N ASP A 41 37.14 -5.62 -11.26
CA ASP A 41 37.55 -6.23 -10.00
C ASP A 41 36.33 -6.78 -9.23
N GLY A 42 35.21 -6.04 -9.23
CA GLY A 42 33.96 -6.50 -8.62
C GLY A 42 33.40 -7.77 -9.27
N VAL A 43 33.40 -7.85 -10.61
CA VAL A 43 32.91 -9.03 -11.34
C VAL A 43 33.88 -10.21 -11.22
N GLU A 44 35.18 -9.97 -11.17
CA GLU A 44 36.18 -11.02 -10.89
C GLU A 44 36.07 -11.56 -9.47
N ALA A 45 35.84 -10.69 -8.48
CA ALA A 45 35.59 -11.11 -7.10
C ALA A 45 34.31 -11.95 -6.97
N GLU A 46 33.24 -11.59 -7.70
CA GLU A 46 32.01 -12.39 -7.80
C GLU A 46 32.28 -13.76 -8.43
N ARG A 47 33.01 -13.81 -9.55
CA ARG A 47 33.35 -15.06 -10.25
C ARG A 47 34.25 -15.99 -9.42
N ASN A 48 35.15 -15.42 -8.62
CA ASN A 48 36.08 -16.16 -7.77
C ASN A 48 35.50 -16.50 -6.38
N GLY A 49 34.23 -16.15 -6.12
CA GLY A 49 33.56 -16.43 -4.84
C GLY A 49 34.09 -15.60 -3.66
N ASN A 50 34.83 -14.52 -3.94
CA ASN A 50 35.43 -13.63 -2.94
C ASN A 50 34.54 -12.43 -2.62
N LEU A 51 33.21 -12.58 -2.73
CA LEU A 51 32.28 -11.55 -2.29
C LEU A 51 32.41 -11.37 -0.78
N VAL A 52 32.75 -10.15 -0.36
CA VAL A 52 32.54 -9.72 1.02
C VAL A 52 31.05 -9.85 1.27
N SER A 53 30.64 -10.77 2.16
CA SER A 53 29.25 -10.86 2.61
C SER A 53 28.79 -9.47 3.02
N MET A 54 27.83 -8.91 2.27
CA MET A 54 27.06 -7.80 2.79
C MET A 54 26.48 -8.25 4.14
N PRO A 55 26.53 -7.41 5.20
CA PRO A 55 25.82 -7.73 6.42
C PRO A 55 24.36 -7.95 6.03
N GLU A 56 23.84 -9.15 6.32
CA GLU A 56 22.43 -9.44 6.09
C GLU A 56 21.63 -8.38 6.83
N PRO A 57 20.88 -7.51 6.14
CA PRO A 57 19.98 -6.64 6.86
C PRO A 57 18.94 -7.56 7.50
N GLU A 58 18.81 -7.52 8.83
CA GLU A 58 17.72 -8.14 9.59
C GLU A 58 16.38 -7.48 9.23
N THR A 59 16.00 -7.56 7.96
CA THR A 59 14.76 -7.00 7.45
C THR A 59 13.70 -8.02 7.76
N ARG A 60 13.05 -7.89 8.91
CA ARG A 60 11.86 -8.66 9.24
C ARG A 60 10.76 -8.31 8.23
N LEU A 61 10.59 -9.15 7.22
CA LEU A 61 9.53 -9.06 6.22
C LEU A 61 8.16 -9.53 6.75
N ASP A 62 7.98 -9.57 8.07
CA ASP A 62 6.74 -10.01 8.72
C ASP A 62 5.53 -9.17 8.26
N PHE A 63 5.74 -7.95 7.76
CA PHE A 63 4.67 -7.14 7.16
C PHE A 63 4.12 -7.73 5.85
N LEU A 64 4.91 -8.50 5.09
CA LEU A 64 4.44 -9.20 3.89
C LEU A 64 3.52 -10.39 4.24
N THR A 65 3.65 -10.91 5.47
CA THR A 65 2.88 -12.07 5.94
C THR A 65 1.73 -11.68 6.89
N ARG A 66 1.73 -10.46 7.44
CA ARG A 66 0.59 -9.90 8.18
C ARG A 66 -0.58 -9.67 7.22
N GLN A 67 -1.36 -10.73 7.00
CA GLN A 67 -2.68 -10.57 6.40
C GLN A 67 -3.52 -9.66 7.31
N PRO A 68 -4.19 -8.66 6.74
CA PRO A 68 -5.20 -7.92 7.47
C PRO A 68 -6.23 -8.90 8.05
N PRO A 69 -6.79 -8.64 9.24
CA PRO A 69 -7.83 -9.50 9.79
C PRO A 69 -8.97 -9.64 8.78
N ALA A 70 -9.35 -10.89 8.53
CA ALA A 70 -10.40 -11.24 7.58
C ALA A 70 -11.75 -10.64 8.01
N PRO A 71 -12.65 -10.31 7.07
CA PRO A 71 -14.00 -9.89 7.39
C PRO A 71 -14.74 -10.94 8.23
N ILE A 72 -15.47 -10.47 9.23
CA ILE A 72 -16.38 -11.29 10.03
C ILE A 72 -17.76 -11.18 9.39
N ILE A 73 -18.26 -12.26 8.79
CA ILE A 73 -19.65 -12.35 8.34
C ILE A 73 -20.51 -12.58 9.59
N ILE A 74 -21.30 -11.59 9.99
CA ILE A 74 -22.10 -11.65 11.21
C ILE A 74 -23.39 -12.45 10.96
N HIS A 75 -24.06 -12.19 9.83
CA HIS A 75 -25.31 -12.84 9.45
C HIS A 75 -25.35 -13.06 7.93
N LYS A 76 -25.90 -14.21 7.51
CA LYS A 76 -26.14 -14.55 6.10
C LYS A 76 -27.39 -15.42 6.00
N ASP A 77 -28.55 -14.77 5.97
CA ASP A 77 -29.84 -15.37 5.61
C ASP A 77 -30.15 -15.09 4.14
N ALA A 78 -31.07 -15.85 3.53
CA ALA A 78 -31.29 -15.85 2.08
C ALA A 78 -31.54 -14.47 1.45
N GLU A 79 -32.06 -13.52 2.23
CA GLU A 79 -32.30 -12.13 1.78
C GLU A 79 -31.49 -11.09 2.53
N ASN A 80 -30.92 -11.45 3.69
CA ASN A 80 -30.28 -10.50 4.59
C ASN A 80 -28.85 -10.90 4.94
N TRP A 81 -27.93 -9.97 4.78
CA TRP A 81 -26.54 -10.20 5.15
C TRP A 81 -25.94 -9.00 5.86
N SER A 82 -24.96 -9.27 6.72
CA SER A 82 -24.17 -8.26 7.41
C SER A 82 -22.72 -8.71 7.47
N VAL A 83 -21.81 -7.86 6.99
CA VAL A 83 -20.36 -8.05 7.08
C VAL A 83 -19.74 -6.97 7.93
N LEU A 84 -18.87 -7.38 8.85
CA LEU A 84 -18.12 -6.52 9.75
C LEU A 84 -16.63 -6.65 9.46
N TRP A 85 -15.99 -5.50 9.28
CA TRP A 85 -14.54 -5.36 9.25
C TRP A 85 -14.08 -4.68 10.52
N GLN A 86 -13.10 -5.28 11.19
CA GLN A 86 -12.44 -4.69 12.34
C GLN A 86 -10.96 -4.52 12.02
N ARG A 87 -10.49 -3.28 12.07
CA ARG A 87 -9.08 -2.94 11.94
C ARG A 87 -8.55 -2.55 13.32
N PRO A 88 -7.59 -3.30 13.89
CA PRO A 88 -7.01 -3.00 15.18
C PRO A 88 -6.25 -1.68 15.15
N LEU A 89 -6.09 -1.07 16.33
CA LEU A 89 -5.46 0.23 16.50
C LEU A 89 -4.07 0.28 15.87
N GLU A 90 -3.25 -0.76 16.04
CA GLU A 90 -1.87 -0.80 15.55
C GLU A 90 -1.82 -0.72 14.01
N LEU A 91 -2.78 -1.35 13.33
CA LEU A 91 -2.86 -1.30 11.86
C LEU A 91 -3.28 0.07 11.37
N ILE A 92 -4.27 0.70 12.00
CA ILE A 92 -4.68 2.05 11.60
C ILE A 92 -3.60 3.07 11.96
N GLN A 93 -2.96 2.95 13.13
CA GLN A 93 -1.86 3.83 13.55
C GLN A 93 -0.69 3.77 12.57
N ALA A 94 -0.34 2.59 12.04
CA ALA A 94 0.72 2.45 11.05
C ALA A 94 0.42 3.18 9.72
N ILE A 95 -0.86 3.44 9.41
CA ILE A 95 -1.26 4.21 8.24
C ILE A 95 -0.97 5.71 8.46
N PHE A 96 -1.29 6.22 9.65
CA PHE A 96 -1.11 7.64 10.00
C PHE A 96 0.30 7.98 10.51
N SER A 97 1.05 6.98 10.95
CA SER A 97 2.40 7.11 11.49
C SER A 97 3.26 5.95 10.96
N PRO A 98 3.60 5.95 9.67
CA PRO A 98 4.42 4.88 9.09
C PRO A 98 5.79 4.87 9.80
N PRO A 99 6.34 3.68 10.14
CA PRO A 99 7.67 3.61 10.71
C PRO A 99 8.68 4.22 9.74
N GLU A 100 9.50 5.16 10.22
CA GLU A 100 10.55 5.78 9.43
C GLU A 100 11.52 4.70 8.93
N LEU A 101 11.42 4.35 7.64
CA LEU A 101 12.46 3.57 6.97
C LEU A 101 13.63 4.50 6.73
N ALA A 102 14.83 4.12 7.19
CA ALA A 102 16.05 4.92 7.27
C ALA A 102 16.55 5.59 5.96
N TYR A 103 15.86 5.43 4.83
CA TYR A 103 16.14 6.18 3.62
C TYR A 103 14.89 6.28 2.74
N ARG A 104 14.03 7.25 3.03
CA ARG A 104 13.18 7.87 2.01
C ARG A 104 13.33 9.37 2.18
N ALA A 105 13.75 10.07 1.13
CA ALA A 105 13.57 11.51 1.04
C ALA A 105 12.14 11.82 1.49
N GLU A 106 12.00 12.78 2.40
CA GLU A 106 10.74 13.19 3.03
C GLU A 106 9.63 13.17 1.98
N ARG A 107 8.82 12.10 1.98
CA ARG A 107 7.54 12.15 1.31
C ARG A 107 6.74 13.08 2.18
N SER A 108 6.67 14.35 1.77
CA SER A 108 5.73 15.25 2.39
C SER A 108 4.38 14.54 2.37
N LEU A 109 3.73 14.42 3.52
CA LEU A 109 2.33 13.96 3.66
C LEU A 109 1.34 14.86 2.87
N ILE A 110 1.85 15.77 2.03
CA ILE A 110 1.17 16.80 1.28
C ILE A 110 0.94 16.35 -0.17
N GLU A 111 1.72 15.41 -0.71
CA GLU A 111 1.63 15.05 -2.15
C GLU A 111 0.53 14.06 -2.51
N ASP A 112 -0.07 13.35 -1.55
CA ASP A 112 -1.25 12.52 -1.79
C ASP A 112 -2.14 12.50 -0.54
N PRO A 113 -3.19 13.34 -0.44
CA PRO A 113 -3.98 13.49 0.79
C PRO A 113 -4.90 12.29 1.07
N TRP A 114 -4.89 11.28 0.21
CA TRP A 114 -5.78 10.13 0.28
C TRP A 114 -5.17 9.00 1.07
N VAL A 115 -5.78 8.75 2.22
CA VAL A 115 -5.39 7.70 3.14
C VAL A 115 -6.40 6.56 3.04
N MET A 116 -5.96 5.39 2.58
CA MET A 116 -6.81 4.21 2.46
C MET A 116 -6.93 3.49 3.81
N LEU A 117 -8.16 3.39 4.33
CA LEU A 117 -8.48 2.75 5.61
C LEU A 117 -8.89 1.28 5.45
N LEU A 118 -9.63 0.99 4.37
CA LEU A 118 -10.14 -0.33 4.05
C LEU A 118 -10.15 -0.52 2.54
N ARG A 119 -9.71 -1.68 2.07
CA ARG A 119 -9.93 -2.14 0.71
C ARG A 119 -10.15 -3.64 0.75
N GLU A 120 -11.37 -4.05 0.47
CA GLU A 120 -11.79 -5.43 0.62
C GLU A 120 -12.75 -5.80 -0.51
N GLU A 121 -12.80 -7.09 -0.80
CA GLU A 121 -13.77 -7.67 -1.71
C GLU A 121 -14.54 -8.75 -0.96
N ILE A 122 -15.86 -8.74 -1.07
CA ILE A 122 -16.71 -9.78 -0.49
C ILE A 122 -17.61 -10.39 -1.55
N GLN A 123 -17.78 -11.70 -1.46
CA GLN A 123 -18.72 -12.42 -2.31
C GLN A 123 -19.95 -12.80 -1.49
N VAL A 124 -21.09 -12.24 -1.87
CA VAL A 124 -22.36 -12.45 -1.16
C VAL A 124 -23.47 -12.65 -2.20
N PHE A 125 -24.19 -13.78 -2.08
CA PHE A 125 -25.24 -14.20 -3.01
C PHE A 125 -24.82 -14.11 -4.49
N GLY A 126 -23.58 -14.53 -4.75
CA GLY A 126 -22.96 -14.55 -6.07
C GLY A 126 -22.86 -13.20 -6.78
N SER A 127 -22.94 -12.10 -6.03
CA SER A 127 -22.40 -10.80 -6.40
C SER A 127 -21.08 -10.56 -5.67
N ALA A 128 -20.11 -9.94 -6.34
CA ALA A 128 -18.85 -9.53 -5.73
C ALA A 128 -18.88 -8.02 -5.45
N TYR A 129 -18.84 -7.62 -4.18
CA TYR A 129 -18.81 -6.23 -3.76
C TYR A 129 -17.36 -5.82 -3.49
N SER A 130 -16.86 -4.86 -4.24
CA SER A 130 -15.59 -4.19 -3.99
C SER A 130 -15.83 -2.95 -3.13
N ILE A 131 -15.19 -2.91 -1.96
CA ILE A 131 -15.42 -1.91 -0.93
C ILE A 131 -14.10 -1.19 -0.67
N VAL A 132 -14.12 0.13 -0.78
CA VAL A 132 -13.00 0.99 -0.41
C VAL A 132 -13.48 2.05 0.57
N LEU A 133 -12.80 2.14 1.73
CA LEU A 133 -12.88 3.30 2.60
C LEU A 133 -11.58 4.08 2.50
N ASP A 134 -11.69 5.33 2.10
CA ASP A 134 -10.59 6.29 2.05
C ASP A 134 -10.95 7.55 2.83
N CYS A 135 -9.94 8.27 3.32
CA CYS A 135 -10.14 9.56 3.95
C CYS A 135 -9.15 10.60 3.45
N ILE A 136 -9.57 11.85 3.53
CA ILE A 136 -8.79 13.05 3.22
C ILE A 136 -9.04 14.10 4.30
N PRO A 137 -8.13 15.06 4.50
CA PRO A 137 -8.42 16.26 5.29
C PRO A 137 -9.67 16.98 4.75
N ALA A 138 -10.59 17.37 5.62
CA ALA A 138 -11.80 18.08 5.22
C ALA A 138 -11.45 19.54 4.84
N GLU A 139 -11.82 19.96 3.64
CA GLU A 139 -11.60 21.35 3.19
C GLU A 139 -12.52 22.35 3.92
N GLU A 140 -13.70 21.89 4.35
CA GLU A 140 -14.77 22.72 4.92
C GLU A 140 -14.61 22.96 6.43
N GLN A 141 -13.79 22.16 7.11
CA GLN A 141 -13.67 22.16 8.56
C GLN A 141 -12.22 21.88 8.98
N GLU A 142 -11.63 22.83 9.71
CA GLU A 142 -10.32 22.64 10.32
C GLU A 142 -10.34 21.47 11.30
N ASN A 143 -9.23 20.71 11.33
CA ASN A 143 -9.06 19.53 12.19
C ASN A 143 -10.13 18.45 12.01
N ALA A 144 -10.60 18.25 10.79
CA ALA A 144 -11.51 17.16 10.48
C ALA A 144 -11.06 16.36 9.25
N MET A 145 -11.56 15.14 9.13
CA MET A 145 -11.43 14.30 7.95
C MET A 145 -12.76 14.04 7.29
N ALA A 146 -12.77 14.04 5.97
CA ALA A 146 -13.84 13.47 5.18
C ALA A 146 -13.51 12.00 4.89
N VAL A 147 -14.43 11.09 5.22
CA VAL A 147 -14.32 9.66 4.89
C VAL A 147 -15.29 9.34 3.77
N PHE A 148 -14.82 8.60 2.78
CA PHE A 148 -15.61 8.17 1.63
C PHE A 148 -15.68 6.65 1.58
N LEU A 149 -16.88 6.15 1.26
CA LEU A 149 -17.14 4.77 0.90
C LEU A 149 -17.33 4.70 -0.61
N SER A 150 -16.43 4.01 -1.29
CA SER A 150 -16.59 3.62 -2.68
C SER A 150 -17.04 2.16 -2.73
N LEU A 151 -18.18 1.91 -3.37
CA LEU A 151 -18.77 0.60 -3.53
C LEU A 151 -18.98 0.33 -5.01
N ALA A 152 -18.44 -0.78 -5.50
CA ALA A 152 -18.69 -1.28 -6.84
C ALA A 152 -19.13 -2.74 -6.77
N VAL A 153 -19.99 -3.16 -7.70
CA VAL A 153 -20.44 -4.55 -7.79
C VAL A 153 -20.01 -5.14 -9.11
N SER A 154 -19.28 -6.25 -9.03
CA SER A 154 -18.98 -7.07 -10.19
C SER A 154 -19.99 -8.21 -10.27
N PRO A 155 -20.55 -8.48 -11.47
CA PRO A 155 -21.42 -9.63 -11.67
C PRO A 155 -20.62 -10.89 -11.37
N GLY A 156 -21.09 -11.69 -10.40
CA GLY A 156 -20.46 -12.97 -10.11
C GLY A 156 -21.03 -14.10 -10.96
N ALA A 157 -20.73 -15.34 -10.57
CA ALA A 157 -21.07 -16.53 -11.35
C ALA A 157 -22.57 -16.82 -11.44
N SER A 158 -23.41 -16.23 -10.58
CA SER A 158 -24.86 -16.32 -10.63
C SER A 158 -25.47 -15.01 -11.13
N HIS A 159 -26.47 -15.10 -12.00
CA HIS A 159 -27.24 -13.96 -12.55
C HIS A 159 -28.13 -13.23 -11.51
N GLU A 160 -27.78 -13.30 -10.23
CA GLU A 160 -28.51 -12.60 -9.17
C GLU A 160 -28.09 -11.13 -9.16
N SER A 161 -29.07 -10.24 -9.15
CA SER A 161 -28.86 -8.79 -9.09
C SER A 161 -28.31 -8.38 -7.72
N ALA A 162 -27.35 -7.46 -7.73
CA ALA A 162 -26.85 -6.79 -6.54
C ALA A 162 -27.99 -6.29 -5.64
N LYS A 163 -27.80 -6.40 -4.32
CA LYS A 163 -28.81 -5.98 -3.33
C LYS A 163 -28.53 -4.54 -2.92
N PHE A 164 -29.54 -3.70 -3.09
CA PHE A 164 -29.57 -2.31 -2.67
C PHE A 164 -30.99 -1.95 -2.19
N PRO A 165 -31.15 -0.96 -1.30
CA PRO A 165 -30.09 -0.18 -0.65
C PRO A 165 -29.32 -0.97 0.42
N LEU A 166 -28.09 -0.58 0.70
CA LEU A 166 -27.29 -1.12 1.80
C LEU A 166 -27.22 -0.09 2.95
N ARG A 167 -27.00 -0.57 4.17
CA ARG A 167 -26.69 0.25 5.33
C ARG A 167 -25.21 0.10 5.66
N ALA A 168 -24.50 1.21 5.67
CA ALA A 168 -23.09 1.31 5.99
C ALA A 168 -22.93 1.99 7.36
N THR A 169 -22.30 1.31 8.32
CA THR A 169 -22.01 1.83 9.66
C THR A 169 -20.51 1.97 9.84
N LEU A 170 -20.03 3.16 10.17
CA LEU A 170 -18.63 3.44 10.49
C LEU A 170 -18.51 3.81 11.97
N ARG A 171 -17.59 3.15 12.67
CA ARG A 171 -17.22 3.43 14.06
C ARG A 171 -15.71 3.58 14.18
N TRP A 172 -15.26 4.67 14.78
CA TRP A 172 -13.84 4.94 14.99
C TRP A 172 -13.66 5.88 16.18
N GLY A 173 -13.03 5.40 17.26
CA GLY A 173 -12.96 6.16 18.50
C GLY A 173 -14.34 6.56 19.01
N GLY A 174 -14.52 7.85 19.31
CA GLY A 174 -15.81 8.44 19.70
C GLY A 174 -16.77 8.68 18.53
N TYR A 175 -16.36 8.45 17.28
CA TYR A 175 -17.20 8.67 16.10
C TYR A 175 -18.03 7.43 15.76
N GLN A 176 -19.33 7.64 15.52
CA GLN A 176 -20.24 6.63 14.99
C GLN A 176 -21.23 7.27 14.03
N GLN A 177 -21.31 6.75 12.80
CA GLN A 177 -22.31 7.18 11.82
C GLN A 177 -22.87 6.02 11.01
N VAL A 178 -24.10 6.19 10.54
CA VAL A 178 -24.83 5.23 9.72
C VAL A 178 -25.33 5.94 8.47
N LEU A 179 -25.10 5.34 7.30
CA LEU A 179 -25.57 5.84 6.01
C LEU A 179 -26.34 4.77 5.27
N THR A 180 -27.28 5.21 4.44
CA THR A 180 -27.91 4.36 3.43
C THR A 180 -27.20 4.58 2.10
N VAL A 181 -26.73 3.50 1.50
CA VAL A 181 -26.07 3.44 0.20
C VAL A 181 -27.10 2.96 -0.82
N PRO A 182 -27.68 3.85 -1.64
CA PRO A 182 -28.80 3.51 -2.51
C PRO A 182 -28.41 2.66 -3.72
N GLU A 183 -27.17 2.78 -4.17
CA GLU A 183 -26.63 2.12 -5.36
C GLU A 183 -25.09 2.11 -5.31
N GLU A 184 -24.48 1.57 -6.36
CA GLU A 184 -23.04 1.64 -6.57
C GLU A 184 -22.54 3.09 -6.72
N GLY A 185 -21.31 3.33 -6.29
CA GLY A 185 -20.66 4.63 -6.42
C GLY A 185 -19.96 5.05 -5.15
N ARG A 186 -19.79 6.36 -5.01
CA ARG A 186 -19.06 6.97 -3.90
C ARG A 186 -20.00 7.75 -3.00
N THR A 187 -20.03 7.40 -1.73
CA THR A 187 -20.81 8.07 -0.69
C THR A 187 -19.88 8.68 0.34
N ARG A 188 -20.18 9.90 0.81
CA ARG A 188 -19.39 10.61 1.83
C ARG A 188 -20.04 10.45 3.20
N PHE A 189 -19.25 10.06 4.21
CA PHE A 189 -19.63 10.17 5.61
C PHE A 189 -19.54 11.62 6.10
N PRO A 190 -20.34 11.98 7.12
CA PRO A 190 -20.14 13.23 7.85
C PRO A 190 -18.68 13.35 8.30
N ASN A 191 -18.18 14.59 8.35
CA ASN A 191 -16.79 14.84 8.72
C ASN A 191 -16.51 14.31 10.14
N ILE A 192 -15.35 13.69 10.31
CA ILE A 192 -14.86 13.18 11.59
C ILE A 192 -13.90 14.22 12.17
N SER A 193 -14.25 14.81 13.32
CA SER A 193 -13.31 15.67 14.05
C SER A 193 -12.12 14.86 14.56
N PHE A 194 -10.91 15.41 14.45
CA PHE A 194 -9.70 14.78 14.99
C PHE A 194 -9.78 14.54 16.50
N ASP A 195 -10.47 15.40 17.24
CA ASP A 195 -10.64 15.24 18.70
C ASP A 195 -11.42 13.98 19.09
N LEU A 196 -12.15 13.36 18.14
CA LEU A 196 -12.90 12.12 18.38
C LEU A 196 -12.06 10.85 18.20
N ILE A 197 -10.91 10.94 17.52
CA ILE A 197 -10.12 9.79 17.10
C ILE A 197 -8.65 9.87 17.53
N PHE A 198 -8.14 11.07 17.79
CA PHE A 198 -6.79 11.33 18.26
C PHE A 198 -6.82 11.77 19.73
N ASP A 199 -5.85 11.28 20.50
CA ASP A 199 -5.56 11.82 21.81
C ASP A 199 -4.98 13.25 21.66
N PRO A 200 -5.53 14.26 22.35
CA PRO A 200 -5.13 15.65 22.20
C PRO A 200 -3.69 15.93 22.68
N ILE A 201 -3.13 15.08 23.54
CA ILE A 201 -1.80 15.22 24.13
C ILE A 201 -0.78 14.47 23.26
N THR A 202 -1.02 13.18 23.01
CA THR A 202 -0.04 12.34 22.30
C THR A 202 -0.15 12.43 20.79
N LYS A 203 -1.26 12.96 20.27
CA LYS A 203 -1.61 12.98 18.83
C LYS A 203 -1.60 11.58 18.19
N THR A 204 -1.78 10.54 19.00
CA THR A 204 -1.92 9.16 18.52
C THR A 204 -3.40 8.79 18.46
N LEU A 205 -3.75 7.82 17.62
CA LEU A 205 -5.10 7.29 17.60
C LEU A 205 -5.41 6.60 18.93
N THR A 206 -6.65 6.74 19.38
CA THR A 206 -7.11 6.12 20.65
C THR A 206 -7.66 4.73 20.44
N ASP A 207 -8.24 4.46 19.27
CA ASP A 207 -9.01 3.26 18.99
C ASP A 207 -8.82 2.73 17.57
N GLY A 208 -9.15 1.45 17.39
CA GLY A 208 -9.27 0.83 16.07
C GLY A 208 -10.51 1.32 15.30
N LEU A 209 -10.62 0.85 14.06
CA LEU A 209 -11.72 1.18 13.14
C LEU A 209 -12.62 -0.04 12.95
N SER A 210 -13.93 0.18 13.02
CA SER A 210 -14.94 -0.84 12.74
C SER A 210 -15.88 -0.34 11.66
N PHE A 211 -16.08 -1.15 10.63
CA PHE A 211 -17.00 -0.86 9.54
C PHE A 211 -17.96 -2.02 9.35
N THR A 212 -19.24 -1.74 9.14
CA THR A 212 -20.27 -2.74 8.87
C THR A 212 -21.03 -2.36 7.62
N LEU A 213 -21.27 -3.33 6.75
CA LEU A 213 -22.13 -3.20 5.58
C LEU A 213 -23.20 -4.29 5.68
N GLU A 214 -24.47 -3.89 5.62
CA GLU A 214 -25.60 -4.80 5.76
C GLU A 214 -26.74 -4.45 4.81
N THR A 215 -27.60 -5.41 4.48
CA THR A 215 -28.84 -5.16 3.75
C THR A 215 -29.88 -4.50 4.65
N VAL A 216 -30.71 -3.65 4.06
CA VAL A 216 -31.88 -3.11 4.76
C VAL A 216 -33.04 -4.11 4.60
N PRO A 217 -33.69 -4.54 5.70
CA PRO A 217 -34.84 -5.44 5.65
C PRO A 217 -36.11 -4.77 5.10
#